data_AF-A0A437QE60-F1
#
_entry.id   AF-A0A437QE60-F1
#
_cell.length_a   1.000
_cell.length_b   1.000
_cell.length_c   1.000
_cell.angle_alpha   90.00
_cell.angle_beta   90.00
_cell.angle_gamma   90.00
#
_symmetry.space_group_name_H-M   'P 1'
#
loop_
_entity.id
_entity.type
_entity.pdbx_description
1 polymer ?
#
loop_
_entity_poly.entity_id
_entity_poly.type
_entity_poly.pdbx_seq_one_letter_code
_entity_poly.pdbx_strand_id
1 'polypeptide(L)'
;MKKQQIFDCADSILRSGELPSVESVAKRCGMETDEVVIDFAAWQSALPTRVRMSDQDDGMSPGVPEVITVAVSHIWQQAVDEARHHFERSEREVGVHEEESRRISDDTLNEVQQRRQELENRLREQGARLDELTTQNKALEAEVSVLKAGIASETTMLKQEEQIRSNLEHELNHLRKTHEDTKRTFDQRIKDEQRHTLEAVSKAEVDVRYYKNALEKLRDEVGKKESALTKDIHDLKGEIAKRDVKLETQVTQLRSQEDELKQFKHDAGNQSRELAKVNASLLSETNKTKRLQDRIQELETEIKRLNQKYLHATSDWSRRENVIRNSLKDKDDELIRAQARASSLEKRIIGQDEEIRRLNAKI
;
A
#
# COMPACT_ATOMS: atom_id res chain seq x y z
N MET A 1 -58.29 147.36 -57.29
CA MET A 1 -57.78 148.61 -56.67
C MET A 1 -56.54 148.37 -55.81
N LYS A 2 -56.47 147.32 -54.97
CA LYS A 2 -55.28 147.02 -54.12
C LYS A 2 -53.94 146.88 -54.88
N LYS A 3 -53.91 146.14 -56.01
CA LYS A 3 -52.70 145.95 -56.84
C LYS A 3 -52.06 147.25 -57.35
N GLN A 4 -52.87 148.22 -57.76
CA GLN A 4 -52.37 149.50 -58.29
C GLN A 4 -51.69 150.31 -57.17
N GLN A 5 -52.28 150.32 -55.97
CA GLN A 5 -51.69 150.95 -54.78
C GLN A 5 -50.33 150.35 -54.41
N ILE A 6 -50.20 149.02 -54.44
CA ILE A 6 -48.93 148.33 -54.14
C ILE A 6 -47.85 148.72 -55.15
N PHE A 7 -48.21 148.83 -56.44
CA PHE A 7 -47.30 149.25 -57.49
C PHE A 7 -46.88 150.72 -57.33
N ASP A 8 -47.81 151.62 -56.99
CA ASP A 8 -47.52 153.03 -56.75
C ASP A 8 -46.64 153.23 -55.49
N CYS A 9 -46.87 152.43 -54.44
CA CYS A 9 -46.02 152.40 -53.25
C CYS A 9 -44.60 151.90 -53.58
N ALA A 10 -44.48 150.80 -54.32
CA ALA A 10 -43.19 150.24 -54.74
C ALA A 10 -42.44 151.20 -55.67
N ASP A 11 -43.12 151.82 -56.63
CA ASP A 11 -42.57 152.83 -57.53
C ASP A 11 -42.18 154.12 -56.76
N SER A 12 -42.94 154.51 -55.72
CA SER A 12 -42.58 155.63 -54.85
C SER A 12 -41.31 155.34 -54.04
N ILE A 13 -41.16 154.13 -53.49
CA ILE A 13 -39.97 153.72 -52.73
C ILE A 13 -38.75 153.67 -53.66
N LEU A 14 -38.92 153.10 -54.85
CA LEU A 14 -37.88 153.06 -55.88
C LEU A 14 -37.48 154.48 -56.33
N ARG A 15 -38.44 155.41 -56.51
CA ARG A 15 -38.16 156.82 -56.83
C ARG A 15 -37.46 157.56 -55.69
N SER A 16 -37.61 157.12 -54.44
CA SER A 16 -36.83 157.65 -53.31
C SER A 16 -35.41 157.08 -53.18
N GLY A 17 -35.01 156.17 -54.07
CA GLY A 17 -33.65 155.62 -54.12
C GLY A 17 -33.39 154.44 -53.20
N GLU A 18 -34.42 153.87 -52.57
CA GLU A 18 -34.33 152.65 -51.75
C GLU A 18 -34.86 151.45 -52.52
N LEU A 19 -34.27 150.26 -52.32
CA LEU A 19 -34.76 149.03 -52.93
C LEU A 19 -36.08 148.60 -52.25
N PRO A 20 -37.20 148.51 -52.99
CA PRO A 20 -38.46 148.03 -52.42
C PRO A 20 -38.31 146.57 -51.98
N SER A 21 -38.76 146.28 -50.76
CA SER A 21 -38.91 144.92 -50.21
C SER A 21 -40.38 144.73 -49.82
N VAL A 22 -40.82 143.47 -49.69
CA VAL A 22 -42.21 143.17 -49.31
C VAL A 22 -42.59 143.89 -48.01
N GLU A 23 -41.68 143.93 -47.04
CA GLU A 23 -41.87 144.62 -45.76
C GLU A 23 -41.95 146.15 -45.91
N SER A 24 -41.11 146.76 -46.75
CA SER A 24 -41.11 148.22 -46.92
C SER A 24 -42.34 148.71 -47.71
N VAL A 25 -42.80 147.94 -48.69
CA VAL A 25 -44.03 148.23 -49.44
C VAL A 25 -45.27 148.03 -48.57
N ALA A 26 -45.34 146.93 -47.80
CA ALA A 26 -46.45 146.68 -46.86
C ALA A 26 -46.60 147.81 -45.82
N LYS A 27 -45.48 148.27 -45.25
CA LYS A 27 -45.47 149.38 -44.28
C LYS A 27 -45.90 150.72 -44.88
N ARG A 28 -45.48 151.03 -46.12
CA ARG A 28 -45.80 152.29 -46.80
C ARG A 28 -47.27 152.35 -47.26
N CYS A 29 -47.81 151.21 -47.70
CA CYS A 29 -49.19 151.07 -48.17
C CYS A 29 -50.20 150.72 -47.06
N GLY A 30 -49.74 150.50 -45.81
CA GLY A 30 -50.60 150.20 -44.66
C GLY A 30 -51.30 148.84 -44.76
N MET A 31 -50.64 147.84 -45.35
CA MET A 31 -51.18 146.50 -45.62
C MET A 31 -50.38 145.42 -44.88
N GLU A 32 -50.99 144.25 -44.66
CA GLU A 32 -50.27 143.07 -44.14
C GLU A 32 -49.35 142.47 -45.20
N THR A 33 -48.20 141.95 -44.77
CA THR A 33 -47.14 141.42 -45.66
C THR A 33 -47.65 140.32 -46.58
N ASP A 34 -48.53 139.45 -46.11
CA ASP A 34 -49.04 138.31 -46.87
C ASP A 34 -49.91 138.72 -48.07
N GLU A 35 -50.64 139.84 -47.97
CA GLU A 35 -51.40 140.39 -49.10
C GLU A 35 -50.47 140.98 -50.18
N VAL A 36 -49.26 141.41 -49.80
CA VAL A 36 -48.32 142.12 -50.67
C VAL A 36 -47.38 141.18 -51.42
N VAL A 37 -47.06 139.99 -50.89
CA VAL A 37 -46.07 139.05 -51.49
C VAL A 37 -46.34 138.78 -52.97
N ILE A 38 -47.58 138.40 -53.32
CA ILE A 38 -47.92 137.97 -54.68
C ILE A 38 -47.90 139.14 -55.66
N ASP A 39 -48.53 140.25 -55.30
CA ASP A 39 -48.61 141.43 -56.15
C ASP A 39 -47.24 142.14 -56.25
N PHE A 40 -46.43 142.11 -55.21
CA PHE A 40 -45.05 142.61 -55.23
C PHE A 40 -44.12 141.73 -56.09
N ALA A 41 -44.27 140.40 -56.03
CA ALA A 41 -43.56 139.50 -56.96
C ALA A 41 -43.96 139.76 -58.42
N ALA A 42 -45.25 140.06 -58.67
CA ALA A 42 -45.71 140.50 -59.98
C ALA A 42 -45.09 141.84 -60.39
N TRP A 43 -44.99 142.82 -59.48
CA TRP A 43 -44.27 144.08 -59.72
C TRP A 43 -42.79 143.84 -60.04
N GLN A 44 -42.07 143.01 -59.26
CA GLN A 44 -40.67 142.66 -59.50
C GLN A 44 -40.47 141.96 -60.85
N SER A 45 -41.37 141.04 -61.24
CA SER A 45 -41.29 140.38 -62.54
C SER A 45 -41.56 141.32 -63.73
N ALA A 46 -42.34 142.39 -63.51
CA ALA A 46 -42.60 143.43 -64.50
C ALA A 46 -41.54 144.55 -64.50
N LEU A 47 -40.69 144.61 -63.47
CA LEU A 47 -39.64 145.61 -63.31
C LEU A 47 -38.63 145.59 -64.49
N PRO A 48 -38.12 144.43 -64.97
CA PRO A 48 -37.22 144.40 -66.12
C PRO A 48 -37.85 144.93 -67.41
N THR A 49 -39.18 144.89 -67.54
CA THR A 49 -39.89 145.44 -68.71
C THR A 49 -40.14 146.95 -68.56
N ARG A 50 -40.28 147.46 -67.34
CA ARG A 50 -40.45 148.91 -67.04
C ARG A 50 -39.14 149.69 -66.93
N VAL A 51 -38.06 148.99 -66.57
CA VAL A 51 -36.69 149.53 -66.40
C VAL A 51 -35.83 149.26 -67.63
N ARG A 52 -36.42 148.73 -68.71
CA ARG A 52 -35.82 148.86 -70.05
C ARG A 52 -35.76 150.34 -70.40
N MET A 53 -34.55 150.87 -70.36
CA MET A 53 -34.22 152.18 -70.91
C MET A 53 -34.83 152.28 -72.30
N SER A 54 -35.69 153.28 -72.48
CA SER A 54 -36.30 153.61 -73.75
C SER A 54 -35.19 153.93 -74.74
N ASP A 55 -34.87 152.99 -75.62
CA ASP A 55 -34.06 153.18 -76.83
C ASP A 55 -34.79 154.01 -77.91
N GLN A 56 -35.91 154.63 -77.53
CA GLN A 56 -36.73 155.50 -78.36
C GLN A 56 -37.25 156.65 -77.49
N ASP A 57 -36.42 157.64 -77.22
CA ASP A 57 -36.89 159.02 -77.37
C ASP A 57 -35.70 159.95 -77.62
N ASP A 58 -35.82 160.62 -78.75
CA ASP A 58 -34.92 161.58 -79.35
C ASP A 58 -35.01 162.89 -78.53
N GLY A 59 -34.46 162.85 -77.32
CA GLY A 59 -34.52 163.91 -76.34
C GLY A 59 -33.18 164.63 -76.22
N MET A 60 -32.86 165.46 -77.21
CA MET A 60 -31.76 166.42 -77.19
C MET A 60 -31.56 167.05 -75.81
N SER A 61 -30.47 166.69 -75.13
CA SER A 61 -29.88 167.46 -74.04
C SER A 61 -28.78 168.35 -74.63
N PRO A 62 -29.00 169.66 -74.83
CA PRO A 62 -28.04 170.52 -75.49
C PRO A 62 -26.83 170.77 -74.57
N GLY A 63 -25.66 170.22 -74.91
CA GLY A 63 -24.39 170.67 -74.32
C GLY A 63 -23.17 169.74 -74.30
N VAL A 64 -23.22 168.48 -74.74
CA VAL A 64 -22.07 167.54 -74.58
C VAL A 64 -21.60 166.94 -75.92
N PRO A 65 -20.30 167.03 -76.27
CA PRO A 65 -19.76 166.51 -77.53
C PRO A 65 -19.78 164.97 -77.65
N GLU A 66 -20.11 164.48 -78.85
CA GLU A 66 -20.31 163.09 -79.29
C GLU A 66 -19.13 162.12 -79.02
N VAL A 67 -17.93 162.64 -78.81
CA VAL A 67 -16.71 161.85 -78.57
C VAL A 67 -16.76 161.09 -77.24
N ILE A 68 -17.47 161.64 -76.24
CA ILE A 68 -17.56 161.02 -74.90
C ILE A 68 -18.51 159.82 -74.91
N THR A 69 -19.58 159.88 -75.70
CA THR A 69 -20.60 158.83 -75.76
C THR A 69 -20.05 157.52 -76.32
N VAL A 70 -19.19 157.59 -77.35
CA VAL A 70 -18.54 156.42 -77.96
C VAL A 70 -17.49 155.79 -77.03
N ALA A 71 -16.76 156.61 -76.27
CA ALA A 71 -15.76 156.12 -75.32
C ALA A 71 -16.41 155.33 -74.17
N VAL A 72 -17.54 155.79 -73.66
CA VAL A 72 -18.27 155.11 -72.57
C VAL A 72 -18.86 153.78 -73.04
N SER A 73 -19.41 153.71 -74.26
CA SER A 73 -19.92 152.43 -74.79
C SER A 73 -18.81 151.40 -74.97
N HIS A 74 -17.64 151.83 -75.47
CA HIS A 74 -16.48 150.93 -75.64
C HIS A 74 -15.94 150.42 -74.29
N ILE A 75 -15.81 151.29 -73.29
CA ILE A 75 -15.39 150.90 -71.93
C ILE A 75 -16.38 149.93 -71.31
N TRP A 76 -17.69 150.15 -71.48
CA TRP A 76 -18.72 149.24 -71.00
C TRP A 76 -18.63 147.87 -71.67
N GLN A 77 -18.46 147.83 -72.99
CA GLN A 77 -18.35 146.57 -73.73
C GLN A 77 -17.09 145.80 -73.33
N GLN A 78 -15.95 146.49 -73.17
CA GLN A 78 -14.71 145.91 -72.68
C GLN A 78 -14.87 145.38 -71.25
N ALA A 79 -15.55 146.10 -70.36
CA ALA A 79 -15.83 145.64 -69.00
C ALA A 79 -16.77 144.43 -68.97
N VAL A 80 -17.74 144.36 -69.88
CA VAL A 80 -18.63 143.19 -70.02
C VAL A 80 -17.88 141.98 -70.55
N ASP A 81 -17.01 142.15 -71.54
CA ASP A 81 -16.18 141.05 -72.08
C ASP A 81 -15.15 140.56 -71.05
N GLU A 82 -14.56 141.47 -70.28
CA GLU A 82 -13.66 141.13 -69.17
C GLU A 82 -14.40 140.41 -68.04
N ALA A 83 -15.61 140.86 -67.67
CA ALA A 83 -16.45 140.17 -66.70
C ALA A 83 -16.88 138.77 -67.19
N ARG A 84 -17.18 138.61 -68.49
CA ARG A 84 -17.47 137.30 -69.10
C ARG A 84 -16.26 136.38 -69.06
N HIS A 85 -15.08 136.87 -69.42
CA HIS A 85 -13.85 136.08 -69.32
C HIS A 85 -13.50 135.71 -67.88
N HIS A 86 -13.70 136.61 -66.92
CA HIS A 86 -13.56 136.30 -65.50
C HIS A 86 -14.56 135.25 -65.02
N PHE A 87 -15.81 135.33 -65.48
CA PHE A 87 -16.83 134.34 -65.16
C PHE A 87 -16.49 132.97 -65.75
N GLU A 88 -16.18 132.88 -67.05
CA GLU A 88 -15.79 131.63 -67.69
C GLU A 88 -14.54 131.01 -67.06
N ARG A 89 -13.57 131.84 -66.68
CA ARG A 89 -12.37 131.37 -65.97
C ARG A 89 -12.72 130.85 -64.58
N SER A 90 -13.53 131.57 -63.83
CA SER A 90 -14.00 131.13 -62.51
C SER A 90 -14.83 129.85 -62.62
N GLU A 91 -15.67 129.70 -63.64
CA GLU A 91 -16.48 128.51 -63.88
C GLU A 91 -15.59 127.30 -64.22
N ARG A 92 -14.56 127.49 -65.06
CA ARG A 92 -13.56 126.44 -65.35
C ARG A 92 -12.74 126.08 -64.11
N GLU A 93 -12.30 127.06 -63.32
CA GLU A 93 -11.56 126.83 -62.08
C GLU A 93 -12.43 126.08 -61.05
N VAL A 94 -13.69 126.47 -60.88
CA VAL A 94 -14.66 125.75 -60.04
C VAL A 94 -14.91 124.34 -60.56
N GLY A 95 -15.08 124.15 -61.87
CA GLY A 95 -15.26 122.83 -62.48
C GLY A 95 -14.06 121.90 -62.26
N VAL A 96 -12.83 122.42 -62.40
CA VAL A 96 -11.60 121.66 -62.11
C VAL A 96 -11.50 121.33 -60.62
N HIS A 97 -11.82 122.26 -59.73
CA HIS A 97 -11.84 121.99 -58.29
C HIS A 97 -12.91 120.97 -57.88
N GLU A 98 -14.09 121.00 -58.51
CA GLU A 98 -15.12 120.00 -58.30
C GLU A 98 -14.70 118.62 -58.80
N GLU A 99 -14.07 118.55 -59.98
CA GLU A 99 -13.57 117.29 -60.54
C GLU A 99 -12.42 116.70 -59.72
N GLU A 100 -11.49 117.55 -59.25
CA GLU A 100 -10.42 117.16 -58.34
C GLU A 100 -10.97 116.70 -56.98
N SER A 101 -11.98 117.39 -56.44
CA SER A 101 -12.66 117.00 -55.20
C SER A 101 -13.39 115.66 -55.35
N ARG A 102 -14.07 115.41 -56.49
CA ARG A 102 -14.70 114.12 -56.79
C ARG A 102 -13.66 113.02 -56.91
N ARG A 103 -12.55 113.25 -57.61
CA ARG A 103 -11.47 112.27 -57.73
C ARG A 103 -10.85 111.93 -56.38
N ILE A 104 -10.59 112.91 -55.52
CA ILE A 104 -10.09 112.67 -54.16
C ILE A 104 -11.13 111.88 -53.34
N SER A 105 -12.41 112.22 -53.47
CA SER A 105 -13.50 111.48 -52.82
C SER A 105 -13.58 110.03 -53.30
N ASP A 106 -13.42 109.79 -54.60
CA ASP A 106 -13.45 108.45 -55.19
C ASP A 106 -12.20 107.64 -54.82
N ASP A 107 -11.02 108.25 -54.84
CA ASP A 107 -9.76 107.63 -54.42
C ASP A 107 -9.81 107.24 -52.94
N THR A 108 -10.32 108.13 -52.07
CA THR A 108 -10.49 107.84 -50.63
C THR A 108 -11.56 106.78 -50.38
N LEU A 109 -12.67 106.79 -51.13
CA LEU A 109 -13.70 105.76 -51.05
C LEU A 109 -13.14 104.39 -51.46
N ASN A 110 -12.36 104.34 -52.54
CA ASN A 110 -11.71 103.11 -53.01
C ASN A 110 -10.71 102.59 -51.98
N GLU A 111 -9.88 103.44 -51.39
CA GLU A 111 -8.94 103.04 -50.33
C GLU A 111 -9.68 102.47 -49.11
N VAL A 112 -10.76 103.13 -48.68
CA VAL A 112 -11.60 102.65 -47.57
C VAL A 112 -12.26 101.31 -47.92
N GLN A 113 -12.76 101.14 -49.14
CA GLN A 113 -13.35 99.88 -49.60
C GLN A 113 -12.31 98.75 -49.65
N GLN A 114 -11.11 99.01 -50.18
CA GLN A 114 -10.02 98.04 -50.21
C GLN A 114 -9.61 97.64 -48.80
N ARG A 115 -9.39 98.61 -47.91
CA ARG A 115 -9.04 98.34 -46.51
C ARG A 115 -10.14 97.58 -45.78
N ARG A 116 -11.41 97.89 -46.04
CA ARG A 116 -12.54 97.14 -45.51
C ARG A 116 -12.52 95.69 -46.03
N GLN A 117 -12.32 95.48 -47.32
CA GLN A 117 -12.25 94.14 -47.91
C GLN A 117 -11.08 93.33 -47.34
N GLU A 118 -9.91 93.94 -47.14
CA GLU A 118 -8.77 93.29 -46.50
C GLU A 118 -9.07 92.88 -45.05
N LEU A 119 -9.72 93.76 -44.28
CA LEU A 119 -10.13 93.45 -42.91
C LEU A 119 -11.19 92.35 -42.87
N GLU A 120 -12.17 92.37 -43.77
CA GLU A 120 -13.18 91.31 -43.91
C GLU A 120 -12.52 89.96 -44.29
N ASN A 121 -11.55 89.97 -45.20
CA ASN A 121 -10.80 88.77 -45.58
C ASN A 121 -9.97 88.24 -44.40
N ARG A 122 -9.24 89.10 -43.68
CA ARG A 122 -8.50 88.71 -42.46
C ARG A 122 -9.42 88.16 -41.38
N LEU A 123 -10.60 88.74 -41.20
CA LEU A 123 -11.58 88.24 -40.23
C LEU A 123 -12.09 86.85 -40.62
N ARG A 124 -12.36 86.60 -41.91
CA ARG A 124 -12.75 85.26 -42.40
C ARG A 124 -11.63 84.24 -42.21
N GLU A 125 -10.40 84.59 -42.54
CA GLU A 125 -9.24 83.71 -42.34
C GLU A 125 -9.00 83.39 -40.86
N GLN A 126 -9.12 84.41 -39.98
CA GLN A 126 -9.03 84.21 -38.53
C GLN A 126 -10.17 83.33 -38.02
N GLY A 127 -11.39 83.52 -38.52
CA GLY A 127 -12.54 82.65 -38.22
C GLY A 127 -12.28 81.20 -38.60
N ALA A 128 -11.82 80.95 -39.84
CA ALA A 128 -11.47 79.61 -40.31
C ALA A 128 -10.37 78.95 -39.46
N ARG A 129 -9.33 79.71 -39.08
CA ARG A 129 -8.27 79.22 -38.18
C ARG A 129 -8.78 78.91 -36.78
N LEU A 130 -9.69 79.73 -36.24
CA LEU A 130 -10.32 79.46 -34.95
C LEU A 130 -11.16 78.19 -35.01
N ASP A 131 -11.95 78.01 -36.07
CA ASP A 131 -12.75 76.80 -36.27
C ASP A 131 -11.85 75.55 -36.38
N GLU A 132 -10.75 75.62 -37.14
CA GLU A 132 -9.77 74.54 -37.23
C GLU A 132 -9.16 74.21 -35.85
N LEU A 133 -8.69 75.22 -35.10
CA LEU A 133 -8.14 75.00 -33.76
C LEU A 133 -9.19 74.44 -32.79
N THR A 134 -10.47 74.83 -32.90
CA THR A 134 -11.53 74.28 -32.04
C THR A 134 -11.83 72.82 -32.36
N THR A 135 -11.76 72.42 -33.64
CA THR A 135 -11.96 71.02 -34.04
C THR A 135 -10.77 70.15 -33.62
N GLN A 136 -9.54 70.65 -33.77
CA GLN A 136 -8.33 70.00 -33.26
C GLN A 136 -8.38 69.84 -31.74
N ASN A 137 -8.81 70.87 -31.00
CA ASN A 137 -8.91 70.79 -29.54
C ASN A 137 -9.95 69.74 -29.11
N LYS A 138 -11.12 69.69 -29.76
CA LYS A 138 -12.12 68.63 -29.51
C LYS A 138 -11.58 67.23 -29.80
N ALA A 139 -10.79 67.06 -30.86
CA ALA A 139 -10.16 65.78 -31.18
C ALA A 139 -9.15 65.36 -30.09
N LEU A 140 -8.28 66.29 -29.65
CA LEU A 140 -7.34 66.05 -28.55
C LEU A 140 -8.05 65.75 -27.23
N GLU A 141 -9.15 66.44 -26.92
CA GLU A 141 -9.97 66.16 -25.73
C GLU A 141 -10.56 64.74 -25.78
N ALA A 142 -11.01 64.29 -26.96
CA ALA A 142 -11.51 62.93 -27.16
C ALA A 142 -10.40 61.88 -26.99
N GLU A 143 -9.21 62.12 -27.55
CA GLU A 143 -8.03 61.25 -27.36
C GLU A 143 -7.65 61.15 -25.87
N VAL A 144 -7.60 62.28 -25.17
CA VAL A 144 -7.34 62.30 -23.71
C VAL A 144 -8.41 61.52 -22.95
N SER A 145 -9.68 61.61 -23.34
CA SER A 145 -10.77 60.84 -22.72
C SER A 145 -10.60 59.33 -22.94
N VAL A 146 -10.28 58.90 -24.15
CA VAL A 146 -10.03 57.49 -24.48
C VAL A 146 -8.81 56.96 -23.72
N LEU A 147 -7.71 57.73 -23.67
CA LEU A 147 -6.52 57.35 -22.91
C LEU A 147 -6.80 57.23 -21.41
N LYS A 148 -7.58 58.16 -20.84
CA LYS A 148 -8.02 58.08 -19.43
C LYS A 148 -8.85 56.81 -19.17
N ALA A 149 -9.76 56.47 -20.07
CA ALA A 149 -10.55 55.23 -19.97
C ALA A 149 -9.66 53.98 -20.10
N GLY A 150 -8.70 54.00 -21.03
CA GLY A 150 -7.70 52.93 -21.19
C GLY A 150 -6.87 52.71 -19.94
N ILE A 151 -6.29 53.77 -19.37
CA ILE A 151 -5.50 53.70 -18.13
C ILE A 151 -6.34 53.17 -16.96
N ALA A 152 -7.60 53.61 -16.84
CA ALA A 152 -8.50 53.12 -15.80
C ALA A 152 -8.77 51.61 -15.95
N SER A 153 -9.04 51.15 -17.17
CA SER A 153 -9.23 49.73 -17.49
C SER A 153 -7.98 48.90 -17.19
N GLU A 154 -6.81 49.33 -17.67
CA GLU A 154 -5.53 48.67 -17.39
C GLU A 154 -5.24 48.60 -15.89
N THR A 155 -5.51 49.67 -15.15
CA THR A 155 -5.37 49.68 -13.69
C THR A 155 -6.27 48.65 -13.02
N THR A 156 -7.51 48.49 -13.50
CA THR A 156 -8.41 47.45 -12.96
C THR A 156 -7.95 46.04 -13.29
N MET A 157 -7.44 45.81 -14.51
CA MET A 157 -6.88 44.52 -14.91
C MET A 157 -5.63 44.18 -14.09
N LEU A 158 -4.71 45.13 -13.92
CA LEU A 158 -3.51 44.94 -13.11
C LEU A 158 -3.85 44.59 -11.65
N LYS A 159 -4.85 45.25 -11.05
CA LYS A 159 -5.32 44.91 -9.70
C LYS A 159 -5.89 43.49 -9.61
N GLN A 160 -6.63 43.05 -10.64
CA GLN A 160 -7.16 41.69 -10.70
C GLN A 160 -6.04 40.66 -10.86
N GLU A 161 -5.07 40.91 -11.73
CA GLU A 161 -3.91 40.03 -11.91
C GLU A 161 -3.05 39.94 -10.65
N GLU A 162 -2.84 41.05 -9.95
CA GLU A 162 -2.10 41.07 -8.68
C GLU A 162 -2.81 40.26 -7.60
N GLN A 163 -4.15 40.37 -7.51
CA GLN A 163 -4.94 39.54 -6.60
C GLN A 163 -4.85 38.05 -6.95
N ILE A 164 -4.95 37.69 -8.23
CA ILE A 164 -4.80 36.30 -8.69
C ILE A 164 -3.40 35.79 -8.37
N ARG A 165 -2.36 36.58 -8.63
CA ARG A 165 -0.97 36.24 -8.29
C ARG A 165 -0.81 35.98 -6.79
N SER A 166 -1.35 36.85 -5.95
CA SER A 166 -1.31 36.68 -4.49
C SER A 166 -2.01 35.40 -4.03
N ASN A 167 -3.19 35.10 -4.60
CA ASN A 167 -3.92 33.86 -4.30
C ASN A 167 -3.11 32.62 -4.71
N LEU A 168 -2.54 32.62 -5.91
CA LEU A 168 -1.71 31.52 -6.42
C LEU A 168 -0.45 31.33 -5.57
N GLU A 169 0.20 32.40 -5.12
CA GLU A 169 1.34 32.32 -4.21
C GLU A 169 0.95 31.70 -2.85
N HIS A 170 -0.23 32.06 -2.33
CA HIS A 170 -0.74 31.46 -1.09
C HIS A 170 -1.02 29.95 -1.26
N GLU A 171 -1.70 29.56 -2.33
CA GLU A 171 -1.99 28.15 -2.65
C GLU A 171 -0.70 27.35 -2.87
N LEU A 172 0.28 27.92 -3.58
CA LEU A 172 1.57 27.29 -3.83
C LEU A 172 2.33 27.06 -2.51
N ASN A 173 2.35 28.06 -1.62
CA ASN A 173 2.95 27.92 -0.30
C ASN A 173 2.23 26.87 0.56
N HIS A 174 0.90 26.82 0.51
CA HIS A 174 0.12 25.79 1.18
C HIS A 174 0.47 24.39 0.65
N LEU A 175 0.47 24.20 -0.68
CA LEU A 175 0.80 22.94 -1.34
C LEU A 175 2.23 22.47 -1.02
N ARG A 176 3.20 23.38 -1.00
CA ARG A 176 4.58 23.08 -0.59
C ARG A 176 4.63 22.56 0.85
N LYS A 177 3.92 23.22 1.77
CA LYS A 177 3.87 22.80 3.17
C LYS A 177 3.21 21.44 3.32
N THR A 178 2.05 21.23 2.69
CA THR A 178 1.35 19.93 2.75
C THR A 178 2.19 18.82 2.14
N HIS A 179 2.89 19.09 1.03
CA HIS A 179 3.80 18.13 0.42
C HIS A 179 4.92 17.76 1.40
N GLU A 180 5.58 18.73 2.03
CA GLU A 180 6.65 18.44 3.00
C GLU A 180 6.14 17.68 4.23
N ASP A 181 4.95 18.02 4.74
CA ASP A 181 4.32 17.30 5.86
C ASP A 181 3.96 15.85 5.46
N THR A 182 3.43 15.63 4.25
CA THR A 182 3.16 14.27 3.74
C THR A 182 4.42 13.46 3.53
N LYS A 183 5.48 14.08 2.99
CA LYS A 183 6.79 13.44 2.83
C LYS A 183 7.38 13.05 4.18
N ARG A 184 7.36 13.96 5.16
CA ARG A 184 7.87 13.70 6.51
C ARG A 184 7.11 12.57 7.21
N THR A 185 5.78 12.54 7.09
CA THR A 185 4.96 11.47 7.68
C THR A 185 5.18 10.13 6.98
N PHE A 186 5.37 10.12 5.67
CA PHE A 186 5.73 8.92 4.90
C PHE A 186 7.10 8.37 5.31
N ASP A 187 8.13 9.23 5.35
CA ASP A 187 9.49 8.85 5.78
C ASP A 187 9.49 8.30 7.22
N GLN A 188 8.68 8.90 8.11
CA GLN A 188 8.51 8.40 9.48
C GLN A 188 7.87 7.01 9.50
N ARG A 189 6.80 6.78 8.72
CA ARG A 189 6.15 5.47 8.61
C ARG A 189 7.11 4.39 8.10
N ILE A 190 7.92 4.71 7.08
CA ILE A 190 8.95 3.78 6.57
C ILE A 190 9.95 3.42 7.68
N LYS A 191 10.44 4.40 8.43
CA LYS A 191 11.39 4.14 9.53
C LYS A 191 10.76 3.27 10.62
N ASP A 192 9.50 3.54 10.99
CA ASP A 192 8.79 2.78 12.00
C ASP A 192 8.51 1.34 11.52
N GLU A 193 8.15 1.15 10.25
CA GLU A 193 7.95 -0.17 9.64
C GLU A 193 9.27 -0.97 9.53
N GLN A 194 10.37 -0.32 9.15
CA GLN A 194 11.70 -0.92 9.14
C GLN A 194 12.13 -1.36 10.55
N ARG A 195 11.87 -0.52 11.57
CA ARG A 195 12.14 -0.88 12.96
C ARG A 195 11.28 -2.07 13.41
N HIS A 196 9.97 -2.05 13.11
CA HIS A 196 9.06 -3.11 13.48
C HIS A 196 9.42 -4.45 12.82
N THR A 197 9.80 -4.43 11.54
CA THR A 197 10.26 -5.63 10.82
C THR A 197 11.57 -6.17 11.39
N LEU A 198 12.54 -5.32 11.73
CA LEU A 198 13.76 -5.72 12.43
C LEU A 198 13.47 -6.34 13.81
N GLU A 199 12.57 -5.75 14.59
CA GLU A 199 12.15 -6.28 15.89
C GLU A 199 11.46 -7.65 15.75
N ALA A 200 10.61 -7.82 14.73
CA ALA A 200 9.95 -9.09 14.42
C ALA A 200 10.95 -10.19 14.00
N VAL A 201 11.94 -9.84 13.16
CA VAL A 201 13.02 -10.76 12.75
C VAL A 201 13.87 -11.15 13.96
N SER A 202 14.27 -10.18 14.79
CA SER A 202 15.05 -10.44 16.01
C SER A 202 14.32 -11.41 16.96
N LYS A 203 13.00 -11.21 17.16
CA LYS A 203 12.18 -12.14 17.95
C LYS A 203 12.16 -13.54 17.35
N ALA A 204 11.94 -13.65 16.04
CA ALA A 204 11.93 -14.94 15.35
C ALA A 204 13.31 -15.65 15.45
N GLU A 205 14.42 -14.92 15.37
CA GLU A 205 15.77 -15.48 15.56
C GLU A 205 16.01 -16.03 16.98
N VAL A 206 15.46 -15.37 18.00
CA VAL A 206 15.52 -15.86 19.38
C VAL A 206 14.71 -17.15 19.51
N ASP A 207 13.50 -17.19 18.93
CA ASP A 207 12.64 -18.39 18.94
C ASP A 207 13.30 -19.55 18.19
N VAL A 208 13.91 -19.31 17.01
CA VAL A 208 14.66 -20.32 16.26
C VAL A 208 15.82 -20.87 17.08
N ARG A 209 16.59 -20.01 17.77
CA ARG A 209 17.67 -20.44 18.67
C ARG A 209 17.13 -21.27 19.83
N TYR A 210 16.01 -20.88 20.42
CA TYR A 210 15.36 -21.63 21.49
C TYR A 210 14.95 -23.03 21.03
N TYR A 211 14.24 -23.14 19.90
CA TYR A 211 13.80 -24.43 19.36
C TYR A 211 14.96 -25.31 18.92
N LYS A 212 16.02 -24.73 18.33
CA LYS A 212 17.24 -25.46 17.99
C LYS A 212 17.90 -26.06 19.23
N ASN A 213 18.04 -25.28 20.30
CA ASN A 213 18.59 -25.77 21.57
C ASN A 213 17.71 -26.84 22.21
N ALA A 214 16.38 -26.71 22.12
CA ALA A 214 15.45 -27.71 22.60
C ALA A 214 15.56 -29.03 21.81
N LEU A 215 15.71 -28.96 20.49
CA LEU A 215 15.95 -30.11 19.62
C LEU A 215 17.29 -30.80 19.93
N GLU A 216 18.35 -30.05 20.16
CA GLU A 216 19.67 -30.61 20.54
C GLU A 216 19.56 -31.38 21.88
N LYS A 217 18.90 -30.80 22.88
CA LYS A 217 18.64 -31.48 24.17
C LYS A 217 17.83 -32.76 23.99
N LEU A 218 16.76 -32.70 23.19
CA LEU A 218 15.94 -33.88 22.91
C LEU A 218 16.76 -34.96 22.21
N ARG A 219 17.62 -34.59 21.26
CA ARG A 219 18.52 -35.51 20.55
C ARG A 219 19.50 -36.17 21.51
N ASP A 220 20.10 -35.41 22.43
CA ASP A 220 20.99 -35.93 23.47
C ASP A 220 20.26 -36.90 24.41
N GLU A 221 19.05 -36.55 24.85
CA GLU A 221 18.23 -37.41 25.71
C GLU A 221 17.82 -38.70 25.01
N VAL A 222 17.40 -38.63 23.74
CA VAL A 222 17.08 -39.79 22.92
C VAL A 222 18.33 -40.65 22.71
N GLY A 223 19.47 -40.06 22.35
CA GLY A 223 20.72 -40.80 22.17
C GLY A 223 21.19 -41.52 23.45
N LYS A 224 21.00 -40.91 24.63
CA LYS A 224 21.25 -41.55 25.93
C LYS A 224 20.29 -42.71 26.18
N LYS A 225 18.99 -42.54 25.90
CA LYS A 225 17.98 -43.61 26.05
C LYS A 225 18.25 -44.77 25.09
N GLU A 226 18.58 -44.50 23.84
CA GLU A 226 18.96 -45.51 22.85
C GLU A 226 20.20 -46.29 23.28
N SER A 227 21.22 -45.60 23.80
CA SER A 227 22.43 -46.25 24.33
C SER A 227 22.12 -47.14 25.54
N ALA A 228 21.26 -46.68 26.45
CA ALA A 228 20.82 -47.47 27.61
C ALA A 228 20.02 -48.71 27.18
N LEU A 229 19.02 -48.55 26.30
CA LEU A 229 18.26 -49.68 25.76
C LEU A 229 19.13 -50.67 25.01
N THR A 230 20.12 -50.20 24.26
CA THR A 230 21.09 -51.07 23.57
C THR A 230 21.90 -51.87 24.57
N LYS A 231 22.34 -51.27 25.68
CA LYS A 231 23.03 -51.98 26.77
C LYS A 231 22.12 -53.03 27.41
N ASP A 232 20.89 -52.67 27.77
CA ASP A 232 19.92 -53.58 28.37
C ASP A 232 19.64 -54.78 27.45
N ILE A 233 19.55 -54.58 26.13
CA ILE A 233 19.43 -55.66 25.14
C ILE A 233 20.63 -56.61 25.19
N HIS A 234 21.86 -56.09 25.30
CA HIS A 234 23.06 -56.94 25.40
C HIS A 234 23.09 -57.72 26.71
N ASP A 235 22.74 -57.08 27.82
CA ASP A 235 22.68 -57.72 29.14
C ASP A 235 21.62 -58.84 29.13
N LEU A 236 20.42 -58.58 28.61
CA LEU A 236 19.36 -59.59 28.47
C LEU A 236 19.76 -60.74 27.54
N LYS A 237 20.42 -60.46 26.41
CA LYS A 237 20.98 -61.52 25.54
C LYS A 237 22.00 -62.37 26.28
N GLY A 238 22.84 -61.76 27.11
CA GLY A 238 23.78 -62.47 27.97
C GLY A 238 23.09 -63.35 29.01
N GLU A 239 22.00 -62.88 29.62
CA GLU A 239 21.20 -63.69 30.53
C GLU A 239 20.52 -64.87 29.84
N ILE A 240 19.94 -64.65 28.65
CA ILE A 240 19.34 -65.71 27.84
C ILE A 240 20.38 -66.78 27.51
N ALA A 241 21.55 -66.39 27.00
CA ALA A 241 22.62 -67.35 26.68
C ALA A 241 23.06 -68.18 27.90
N LYS A 242 23.17 -67.57 29.09
CA LYS A 242 23.47 -68.30 30.33
C LYS A 242 22.37 -69.29 30.69
N ARG A 243 21.10 -68.90 30.52
CA ARG A 243 19.95 -69.80 30.77
C ARG A 243 19.92 -70.95 29.77
N ASP A 244 20.22 -70.70 28.50
CA ASP A 244 20.26 -71.72 27.45
C ASP A 244 21.32 -72.79 27.74
N VAL A 245 22.55 -72.38 28.11
CA VAL A 245 23.61 -73.32 28.51
C VAL A 245 23.21 -74.15 29.74
N LYS A 246 22.55 -73.51 30.72
CA LYS A 246 22.05 -74.21 31.91
C LYS A 246 20.97 -75.24 31.55
N LEU A 247 20.03 -74.87 30.68
CA LEU A 247 18.99 -75.77 30.20
C LEU A 247 19.60 -76.95 29.43
N GLU A 248 20.56 -76.71 28.54
CA GLU A 248 21.25 -77.77 27.79
C GLU A 248 22.00 -78.73 28.71
N THR A 249 22.66 -78.20 29.75
CA THR A 249 23.32 -79.00 30.79
C THR A 249 22.30 -79.86 31.55
N GLN A 250 21.18 -79.27 31.97
CA GLN A 250 20.11 -80.00 32.68
C GLN A 250 19.48 -81.08 31.81
N VAL A 251 19.25 -80.81 30.51
CA VAL A 251 18.76 -81.80 29.55
C VAL A 251 19.75 -82.96 29.41
N THR A 252 21.04 -82.68 29.35
CA THR A 252 22.09 -83.71 29.28
C THR A 252 22.14 -84.57 30.55
N GLN A 253 22.01 -83.93 31.73
CA GLN A 253 21.92 -84.64 33.01
C GLN A 253 20.68 -85.54 33.08
N LEU A 254 19.52 -85.04 32.66
CA LEU A 254 18.29 -85.84 32.60
C LEU A 254 18.46 -87.06 31.70
N ARG A 255 19.06 -86.91 30.52
CA ARG A 255 19.37 -88.05 29.63
C ARG A 255 20.28 -89.09 30.29
N SER A 256 21.35 -88.64 30.96
CA SER A 256 22.25 -89.54 31.70
C SER A 256 21.51 -90.30 32.80
N GLN A 257 20.68 -89.61 33.58
CA GLN A 257 19.87 -90.23 34.63
C GLN A 257 18.82 -91.20 34.07
N GLU A 258 18.21 -90.88 32.92
CA GLU A 258 17.29 -91.79 32.22
C GLU A 258 18.00 -93.07 31.78
N ASP A 259 19.24 -92.98 31.28
CA ASP A 259 20.03 -94.14 30.87
C ASP A 259 20.50 -94.97 32.06
N GLU A 260 20.94 -94.35 33.15
CA GLU A 260 21.21 -95.04 34.43
C GLU A 260 19.96 -95.76 34.95
N LEU A 261 18.79 -95.13 34.88
CA LEU A 261 17.53 -95.74 35.32
C LEU A 261 17.13 -96.92 34.43
N LYS A 262 17.36 -96.86 33.12
CA LYS A 262 17.19 -98.01 32.22
C LYS A 262 18.15 -99.14 32.59
N GLN A 263 19.41 -98.82 32.89
CA GLN A 263 20.40 -99.81 33.31
C GLN A 263 20.00 -100.48 34.63
N PHE A 264 19.59 -99.70 35.64
CA PHE A 264 19.08 -100.24 36.90
C PHE A 264 17.86 -101.14 36.70
N LYS A 265 16.92 -100.76 35.82
CA LYS A 265 15.77 -101.63 35.48
C LYS A 265 16.21 -102.93 34.82
N HIS A 266 17.19 -102.87 33.91
CA HIS A 266 17.75 -104.06 33.28
C HIS A 266 18.44 -104.98 34.30
N ASP A 267 19.29 -104.41 35.15
CA ASP A 267 20.02 -105.13 36.19
C ASP A 267 19.08 -105.73 37.24
N ALA A 268 18.05 -105.00 37.68
CA ALA A 268 17.00 -105.52 38.55
C ALA A 268 16.25 -106.70 37.91
N GLY A 269 15.93 -106.60 36.61
CA GLY A 269 15.34 -107.70 35.84
C GLY A 269 16.26 -108.92 35.74
N ASN A 270 17.56 -108.72 35.58
CA ASN A 270 18.57 -109.80 35.57
C ASN A 270 18.71 -110.45 36.95
N GLN A 271 18.83 -109.64 38.01
CA GLN A 271 18.90 -110.11 39.39
C GLN A 271 17.66 -110.91 39.78
N SER A 272 16.46 -110.44 39.40
CA SER A 272 15.21 -111.17 39.63
C SER A 272 15.21 -112.55 38.95
N ARG A 273 15.70 -112.65 37.71
CA ARG A 273 15.84 -113.93 36.99
C ARG A 273 16.87 -114.85 37.63
N GLU A 274 18.03 -114.33 38.03
CA GLU A 274 19.06 -115.12 38.73
C GLU A 274 18.56 -115.60 40.10
N LEU A 275 17.88 -114.75 40.87
CA LEU A 275 17.24 -115.15 42.13
C LEU A 275 16.21 -116.26 41.92
N ALA A 276 15.37 -116.16 40.89
CA ALA A 276 14.41 -117.21 40.55
C ALA A 276 15.12 -118.54 40.20
N LYS A 277 16.23 -118.48 39.45
CA LYS A 277 17.05 -119.65 39.10
C LYS A 277 17.72 -120.27 40.31
N VAL A 278 18.33 -119.47 41.20
CA VAL A 278 18.92 -119.93 42.46
C VAL A 278 17.86 -120.55 43.37
N ASN A 279 16.70 -119.91 43.52
CA ASN A 279 15.58 -120.47 44.28
C ASN A 279 15.11 -121.80 43.70
N ALA A 280 14.97 -121.92 42.39
CA ALA A 280 14.61 -123.19 41.75
C ALA A 280 15.68 -124.28 41.97
N SER A 281 16.96 -123.94 41.87
CA SER A 281 18.08 -124.85 42.15
C SER A 281 18.09 -125.29 43.62
N LEU A 282 17.87 -124.36 44.55
CA LEU A 282 17.78 -124.64 45.98
C LEU A 282 16.61 -125.55 46.30
N LEU A 283 15.46 -125.35 45.66
CA LEU A 283 14.28 -126.21 45.81
C LEU A 283 14.56 -127.63 45.30
N SER A 284 15.24 -127.75 44.16
CA SER A 284 15.67 -129.03 43.59
C SER A 284 16.63 -129.77 44.52
N GLU A 285 17.67 -129.11 45.04
CA GLU A 285 18.59 -129.70 46.00
C GLU A 285 17.88 -130.05 47.31
N THR A 286 16.99 -129.20 47.81
CA THR A 286 16.15 -129.50 49.00
C THR A 286 15.32 -130.77 48.80
N ASN A 287 14.68 -130.93 47.64
CA ASN A 287 13.93 -132.14 47.28
C ASN A 287 14.84 -133.38 47.15
N LYS A 288 16.07 -133.21 46.67
CA LYS A 288 17.08 -134.28 46.61
C LYS A 288 17.53 -134.68 48.02
N THR A 289 17.84 -133.72 48.88
CA THR A 289 18.19 -133.96 50.30
C THR A 289 17.06 -134.69 51.01
N LYS A 290 15.80 -134.29 50.81
CA LYS A 290 14.64 -134.97 51.39
C LYS A 290 14.55 -136.44 50.94
N ARG A 291 14.69 -136.70 49.63
CA ARG A 291 14.73 -138.08 49.11
C ARG A 291 15.88 -138.91 49.68
N LEU A 292 17.04 -138.30 49.88
CA LEU A 292 18.18 -138.96 50.52
C LEU A 292 17.91 -139.24 52.01
N GLN A 293 17.26 -138.32 52.72
CA GLN A 293 16.83 -138.53 54.11
C GLN A 293 15.80 -139.66 54.22
N ASP A 294 14.80 -139.70 53.35
CA ASP A 294 13.82 -140.79 53.30
C ASP A 294 14.52 -142.13 53.04
N ARG A 295 15.49 -142.16 52.12
CA ARG A 295 16.29 -143.36 51.84
C ARG A 295 17.16 -143.79 53.02
N ILE A 296 17.73 -142.85 53.77
CA ILE A 296 18.46 -143.14 55.01
C ILE A 296 17.51 -143.78 56.03
N GLN A 297 16.31 -143.23 56.23
CA GLN A 297 15.31 -143.82 57.14
C GLN A 297 14.93 -145.25 56.72
N GLU A 298 14.68 -145.49 55.43
CA GLU A 298 14.42 -146.84 54.92
C GLU A 298 15.57 -147.80 55.26
N LEU A 299 16.82 -147.40 54.99
CA LEU A 299 17.99 -148.21 55.30
C LEU A 299 18.16 -148.45 56.81
N GLU A 300 17.89 -147.45 57.65
CA GLU A 300 17.90 -147.61 59.11
C GLU A 300 16.83 -148.61 59.59
N THR A 301 15.63 -148.58 59.00
CA THR A 301 14.58 -149.57 59.33
C THR A 301 14.97 -150.98 58.90
N GLU A 302 15.60 -151.12 57.74
CA GLU A 302 16.08 -152.42 57.24
C GLU A 302 17.25 -152.95 58.07
N ILE A 303 18.17 -152.08 58.51
CA ILE A 303 19.24 -152.44 59.46
C ILE A 303 18.64 -152.92 60.78
N LYS A 304 17.63 -152.23 61.33
CA LYS A 304 16.93 -152.68 62.56
C LYS A 304 16.31 -154.05 62.37
N ARG A 305 15.67 -154.31 61.23
CA ARG A 305 15.07 -155.61 60.87
C ARG A 305 16.12 -156.72 60.76
N LEU A 306 17.24 -156.44 60.09
CA LEU A 306 18.35 -157.39 59.96
C LEU A 306 19.02 -157.69 61.30
N ASN A 307 19.23 -156.67 62.15
CA ASN A 307 19.76 -156.85 63.50
C ASN A 307 18.82 -157.70 64.37
N GLN A 308 17.50 -157.49 64.31
CA GLN A 308 16.53 -158.37 64.99
C GLN A 308 16.61 -159.81 64.46
N LYS A 309 16.72 -159.99 63.14
CA LYS A 309 16.85 -161.31 62.52
C LYS A 309 18.14 -162.02 62.96
N TYR A 310 19.25 -161.28 63.06
CA TYR A 310 20.54 -161.78 63.55
C TYR A 310 20.44 -162.19 65.03
N LEU A 311 19.86 -161.34 65.88
CA LEU A 311 19.62 -161.63 67.30
C LEU A 311 18.78 -162.91 67.50
N HIS A 312 17.71 -163.07 66.71
CA HIS A 312 16.91 -164.30 66.74
C HIS A 312 17.72 -165.52 66.30
N ALA A 313 18.48 -165.42 65.20
CA ALA A 313 19.34 -166.51 64.74
C ALA A 313 20.41 -166.91 65.79
N THR A 314 21.03 -165.94 66.47
CA THR A 314 21.99 -166.19 67.56
C THR A 314 21.32 -166.87 68.75
N SER A 315 20.10 -166.44 69.13
CA SER A 315 19.36 -167.06 70.22
C SER A 315 18.95 -168.51 69.93
N ASP A 316 18.53 -168.80 68.70
CA ASP A 316 18.20 -170.16 68.25
C ASP A 316 19.45 -171.05 68.21
N TRP A 317 20.59 -170.50 67.77
CA TRP A 317 21.87 -171.21 67.79
C TRP A 317 22.31 -171.57 69.20
N SER A 318 22.25 -170.61 70.13
CA SER A 318 22.59 -170.83 71.54
C SER A 318 21.67 -171.87 72.20
N ARG A 319 20.38 -171.89 71.84
CA ARG A 319 19.43 -172.88 72.34
C ARG A 319 19.74 -174.30 71.82
N ARG A 320 20.09 -174.45 70.54
CA ARG A 320 20.51 -175.73 69.95
C ARG A 320 21.82 -176.24 70.53
N GLU A 321 22.79 -175.35 70.72
CA GLU A 321 24.08 -175.68 71.35
C GLU A 321 23.88 -176.22 72.78
N ASN A 322 23.00 -175.61 73.56
CA ASN A 322 22.75 -176.01 74.94
C ASN A 322 22.08 -177.41 75.04
N VAL A 323 21.23 -177.77 74.08
CA VAL A 323 20.63 -179.12 73.97
C VAL A 323 21.71 -180.17 73.69
N ILE A 324 22.68 -179.86 72.83
CA ILE A 324 23.79 -180.78 72.50
C ILE A 324 24.71 -180.99 73.70
N ARG A 325 25.04 -179.92 74.47
CA ARG A 325 25.86 -180.06 75.69
C ARG A 325 25.21 -180.97 76.74
N ASN A 326 23.90 -180.86 76.94
CA ASN A 326 23.19 -181.72 77.89
C ASN A 326 23.19 -183.18 77.45
N SER A 327 22.97 -183.45 76.16
CA SER A 327 23.04 -184.81 75.61
C SER A 327 24.44 -185.43 75.74
N LEU A 328 25.50 -184.62 75.65
CA LEU A 328 26.88 -185.09 75.80
C LEU A 328 27.17 -185.49 77.26
N LYS A 329 26.70 -184.68 78.21
CA LYS A 329 26.85 -184.95 79.65
C LYS A 329 26.14 -186.25 80.07
N ASP A 330 24.93 -186.49 79.58
CA ASP A 330 24.19 -187.73 79.85
C ASP A 330 24.92 -188.98 79.32
N LYS A 331 25.64 -188.83 78.19
CA LYS A 331 26.46 -189.90 77.60
C LYS A 331 27.75 -190.17 78.38
N ASP A 332 28.39 -189.14 78.93
CA ASP A 332 29.55 -189.30 79.82
C ASP A 332 29.17 -190.01 81.13
N ASP A 333 28.01 -189.71 81.71
CA ASP A 333 27.52 -190.39 82.93
C ASP A 333 27.12 -191.86 82.69
N GLU A 334 26.71 -192.23 81.46
CA GLU A 334 26.56 -193.64 81.05
C GLU A 334 27.91 -194.36 80.94
N LEU A 335 28.93 -193.68 80.39
CA LEU A 335 30.27 -194.25 80.20
C LEU A 335 30.96 -194.59 81.54
N ILE A 336 30.88 -193.69 82.52
CA ILE A 336 31.47 -193.89 83.86
C ILE A 336 30.84 -195.11 84.55
N ARG A 337 29.51 -195.29 84.42
CA ARG A 337 28.79 -196.44 84.99
C ARG A 337 29.14 -197.76 84.29
N ALA A 338 29.47 -197.73 83.01
CA ALA A 338 29.92 -198.91 82.27
C ALA A 338 31.37 -199.31 82.66
N GLN A 339 32.27 -198.33 82.79
CA GLN A 339 33.65 -198.56 83.24
C GLN A 339 33.73 -199.14 84.65
N ALA A 340 32.87 -198.68 85.57
CA ALA A 340 32.81 -199.24 86.93
C ALA A 340 32.39 -200.72 86.95
N ARG A 341 31.48 -201.14 86.05
CA ARG A 341 31.06 -202.56 85.92
C ARG A 341 32.17 -203.42 85.33
N ALA A 342 32.85 -202.93 84.29
CA ALA A 342 33.97 -203.63 83.66
C ALA A 342 35.10 -203.88 84.66
N SER A 343 35.48 -202.86 85.45
CA SER A 343 36.53 -203.00 86.46
C SER A 343 36.16 -203.99 87.59
N SER A 344 34.88 -204.12 87.93
CA SER A 344 34.43 -205.13 88.90
C SER A 344 34.50 -206.57 88.36
N LEU A 345 34.26 -206.74 87.05
CA LEU A 345 34.32 -208.03 86.38
C LEU A 345 35.76 -208.50 86.20
N GLU A 346 36.68 -207.59 85.86
CA GLU A 346 38.12 -207.88 85.79
C GLU A 346 38.67 -208.37 87.13
N LYS A 347 38.32 -207.72 88.25
CA LYS A 347 38.75 -208.17 89.59
C LYS A 347 38.22 -209.56 89.95
N ARG A 348 37.04 -209.94 89.45
CA ARG A 348 36.42 -211.24 89.69
C ARG A 348 37.07 -212.36 88.86
N ILE A 349 37.48 -212.06 87.62
CA ILE A 349 38.20 -212.99 86.75
C ILE A 349 39.60 -213.27 87.31
N ILE A 350 40.32 -212.24 87.77
CA ILE A 350 41.66 -212.40 88.38
C ILE A 350 41.61 -213.34 89.60
N GLY A 351 40.56 -213.24 90.43
CA GLY A 351 40.38 -214.14 91.58
C GLY A 351 40.11 -215.59 91.19
N GLN A 352 39.38 -215.84 90.09
CA GLN A 352 39.11 -217.19 89.59
C GLN A 352 40.34 -217.82 88.92
N ASP A 353 41.17 -217.02 88.25
CA ASP A 353 42.42 -217.49 87.63
C ASP A 353 43.49 -217.90 88.66
N GLU A 354 43.52 -217.28 89.84
CA GLU A 354 44.39 -217.69 90.96
C GLU A 354 43.92 -218.97 91.65
N GLU A 355 42.61 -219.23 91.66
CA GLU A 355 42.01 -220.45 92.23
C GLU A 355 42.24 -221.67 91.32
N ILE A 356 42.16 -221.50 89.99
CA ILE A 356 42.51 -222.53 89.00
C ILE A 356 43.99 -222.90 89.10
N ARG A 357 44.89 -221.93 89.34
CA ARG A 357 46.33 -222.21 89.52
C ARG A 357 46.64 -223.05 90.76
N ARG A 358 45.88 -222.92 91.85
CA ARG A 358 46.07 -223.74 93.06
C ARG A 358 45.59 -225.18 92.90
N LEU A 359 44.56 -225.40 92.08
CA LEU A 359 43.98 -226.74 91.87
C LEU A 359 44.81 -227.61 90.92
N ASN A 360 45.50 -227.03 89.93
CA ASN A 360 46.33 -227.79 88.98
C ASN A 360 47.70 -228.22 89.53
N ALA A 361 48.12 -227.78 90.73
CA ALA A 361 49.40 -228.18 91.32
C ALA A 361 49.29 -229.39 92.28
N LYS A 362 48.15 -230.09 92.31
CA LYS A 362 47.89 -231.25 93.19
C LYS A 362 47.51 -232.55 92.46
N ILE A 363 47.82 -232.63 91.17
CA ILE A 363 47.87 -233.85 90.34
C ILE A 363 49.21 -233.79 89.60
#